data_AF-A0A6P2BDD2-F1
#
_entry.id   AF-A0A6P2BDD2-F1
#
_cell.length_a   1.000
_cell.length_b   1.000
_cell.length_c   1.000
_cell.angle_alpha   90.00
_cell.angle_beta   90.00
_cell.angle_gamma   90.00
#
_symmetry.space_group_name_H-M   'P 1'
#
loop_
_entity.id
_entity.type
_entity.pdbx_description
1 polymer ?
#
loop_
_entity_poly.entity_id
_entity_poly.type
_entity_poly.pdbx_seq_one_letter_code
_entity_poly.pdbx_strand_id
1 'polypeptide(L)' 'MNMKKVKLTLAVTLVVVIVLFAFQNSETIGVQFLVWTWTASRALVLLLVFFAGAGVGWLARGARARR' A
#
# COMPACT_ATOMS: atom_id res chain seq x y z
N MET A 1 -1.49 -24.16 -19.04
CA MET A 1 -2.44 -23.17 -18.47
C MET A 1 -2.45 -21.92 -19.35
N ASN A 2 -3.60 -21.40 -19.77
CA ASN A 2 -3.66 -20.20 -20.63
C ASN A 2 -2.96 -18.99 -19.96
N MET A 3 -2.27 -18.17 -20.75
CA MET A 3 -1.53 -16.98 -20.26
C MET A 3 -2.39 -16.03 -19.40
N LYS A 4 -3.67 -15.85 -19.78
CA LYS A 4 -4.63 -15.05 -18.98
C LYS A 4 -4.91 -15.69 -17.61
N LYS A 5 -5.03 -17.02 -17.56
CA LYS A 5 -5.22 -17.77 -16.31
C LYS A 5 -3.95 -17.68 -15.44
N VAL A 6 -2.76 -17.79 -16.04
CA VAL A 6 -1.48 -17.63 -15.32
C VAL A 6 -1.38 -16.25 -14.67
N LYS A 7 -1.65 -15.16 -15.41
CA LYS A 7 -1.62 -13.80 -14.86
C LYS A 7 -2.62 -13.60 -13.73
N LEU A 8 -3.83 -14.15 -13.87
CA LEU A 8 -4.87 -14.06 -12.85
C LEU A 8 -4.47 -14.85 -11.59
N THR A 9 -4.02 -16.09 -11.75
CA THR A 9 -3.53 -16.91 -10.63
C THR A 9 -2.39 -16.21 -9.91
N LEU A 10 -1.41 -15.67 -10.64
CA LEU A 10 -0.27 -14.96 -10.05
C LEU A 10 -0.72 -13.74 -9.26
N ALA A 11 -1.64 -12.94 -9.81
CA ALA A 11 -2.19 -11.77 -9.13
C ALA A 11 -2.95 -12.15 -7.85
N VAL A 12 -3.79 -13.17 -7.90
CA VAL A 12 -4.52 -13.67 -6.72
C VAL A 12 -3.55 -14.20 -5.67
N THR A 13 -2.56 -14.99 -6.06
CA THR A 13 -1.51 -15.46 -5.14
C THR A 13 -0.77 -14.31 -4.50
N LEU A 14 -0.42 -13.28 -5.27
CA LEU A 14 0.27 -12.09 -4.75
C LEU A 14 -0.58 -11.36 -3.70
N VAL A 15 -1.88 -11.17 -3.97
CA VAL A 15 -2.81 -10.54 -3.03
C VAL A 15 -2.91 -11.36 -1.74
N VAL A 16 -3.05 -12.69 -1.83
CA VAL A 16 -3.10 -13.58 -0.67
C VAL A 16 -1.82 -13.49 0.15
N VAL A 17 -0.65 -13.51 -0.50
CA VAL A 17 0.66 -13.36 0.18
C VAL A 17 0.75 -12.02 0.90
N ILE A 18 0.33 -10.92 0.27
CA ILE A 18 0.32 -9.58 0.89
C ILE A 18 -0.58 -9.57 2.13
N VAL A 19 -1.77 -10.15 2.05
CA VAL A 19 -2.71 -10.22 3.18
C VAL A 19 -2.14 -11.05 4.33
N LEU A 20 -1.59 -12.23 4.03
CA LEU A 20 -0.97 -13.09 5.04
C LEU A 20 0.25 -12.43 5.66
N PHE A 21 1.10 -11.78 4.86
CA PHE A 21 2.24 -11.03 5.34
C PHE A 21 1.81 -9.89 6.28
N ALA A 22 0.79 -9.11 5.90
CA ALA A 22 0.28 -8.03 6.72
C ALA A 22 -0.36 -8.52 8.04
N PHE A 23 -1.06 -9.67 8.00
CA PHE A 23 -1.66 -10.26 9.19
C PHE A 23 -0.60 -10.86 10.13
N GLN A 24 0.39 -11.57 9.60
CA GLN A 24 1.46 -12.18 10.39
C GLN A 24 2.44 -11.16 10.95
N ASN A 25 2.72 -10.10 10.19
CA ASN A 25 3.61 -9.00 10.60
C ASN A 25 2.80 -7.83 11.14
N SER A 26 1.69 -8.11 11.82
CA SER A 26 0.81 -7.12 12.46
C SER A 26 1.39 -6.57 13.76
N GLU A 27 2.70 -6.29 13.77
CA GLU A 27 3.34 -5.57 14.86
C GLU A 27 2.73 -4.17 14.93
N THR A 28 2.08 -3.89 16.05
CA THR A 28 1.48 -2.59 16.33
C THR A 28 2.59 -1.61 16.66
N ILE A 29 2.70 -0.55 15.88
CA ILE A 29 3.67 0.52 16.10
C ILE A 29 2.96 1.78 16.60
N GLY A 30 3.63 2.52 17.47
CA GLY A 30 3.27 3.90 17.76
C GLY A 30 3.75 4.81 16.64
N VAL A 31 2.87 5.63 16.09
CA VAL A 31 3.21 6.63 15.07
C VAL A 31 3.00 8.01 15.69
N GLN A 32 4.03 8.85 15.59
CA GLN A 32 3.95 10.26 15.93
C GLN A 32 3.99 11.05 14.63
N PHE A 33 2.89 11.75 14.31
CA PHE A 33 2.76 12.57 13.11
C PHE A 33 2.44 14.01 13.50
N LEU A 34 3.45 14.87 13.41
CA LEU A 34 3.38 16.26 13.86
C LEU A 34 2.94 16.34 15.34
N VAL A 35 1.69 16.75 15.59
CA VAL A 35 1.11 16.85 16.93
C VAL A 35 0.22 15.65 17.32
N TRP A 36 -0.02 14.74 16.39
CA TRP A 36 -0.86 13.57 16.61
C TRP A 36 -0.05 12.33 16.95
N THR A 37 -0.60 11.52 17.84
CA THR A 37 -0.06 10.20 18.17
C THR A 37 -1.17 9.16 18.05
N TRP A 38 -0.89 8.07 17.37
CA TRP A 38 -1.81 6.93 17.29
C TRP A 38 -1.03 5.61 17.21
N THR A 39 -1.74 4.50 17.36
CA THR A 39 -1.18 3.15 17.17
C THR A 39 -1.86 2.47 16.01
N ALA A 40 -1.10 1.82 15.14
CA ALA A 40 -1.61 1.06 13.99
C ALA A 40 -0.65 -0.07 13.63
N SER A 41 -1.09 -1.04 12.82
CA SER A 41 -0.17 -2.06 12.31
C SER A 41 0.87 -1.44 11.38
N ARG A 42 2.13 -1.86 11.49
CA ARG A 42 3.23 -1.38 10.65
C ARG A 42 2.89 -1.48 9.16
N ALA A 43 2.30 -2.60 8.74
CA ALA A 43 1.89 -2.84 7.37
C ALA A 43 0.84 -1.82 6.88
N LEU A 44 -0.18 -1.50 7.70
CA LEU A 44 -1.19 -0.50 7.35
C LEU A 44 -0.56 0.88 7.17
N VAL A 45 0.33 1.28 8.09
CA VAL A 45 1.03 2.57 8.02
C VAL A 45 1.85 2.67 6.73
N LEU A 46 2.62 1.62 6.39
CA LEU A 46 3.42 1.59 5.16
C LEU A 46 2.55 1.68 3.89
N LEU A 47 1.43 0.94 3.84
CA LEU A 47 0.50 1.01 2.71
C LEU A 47 -0.14 2.40 2.58
N LEU A 48 -0.57 3.00 3.68
CA LEU A 48 -1.16 4.34 3.68
C LEU A 48 -0.18 5.39 3.17
N VAL A 49 1.06 5.37 3.64
CA VAL A 49 2.10 6.31 3.18
C VAL A 49 2.42 6.10 1.70
N PHE A 50 2.52 4.84 1.25
CA PHE A 50 2.73 4.52 -0.16
C PHE A 50 1.62 5.08 -1.06
N PHE A 51 0.35 4.80 -0.72
CA PHE A 51 -0.77 5.28 -1.53
C PHE A 51 -0.93 6.80 -1.46
N ALA A 52 -0.68 7.42 -0.31
CA ALA A 52 -0.68 8.88 -0.18
C ALA A 52 0.40 9.50 -1.10
N GLY A 53 1.63 9.00 -1.05
CA GLY A 53 2.72 9.47 -1.90
C GLY A 53 2.46 9.24 -3.39
N ALA A 54 1.98 8.06 -3.77
CA ALA A 54 1.60 7.76 -5.15
C ALA A 54 0.47 8.67 -5.66
N GLY A 55 -0.54 8.91 -4.82
CA GLY A 55 -1.64 9.83 -5.12
C GLY A 55 -1.16 11.27 -5.31
N VAL A 56 -0.33 11.78 -4.39
CA VAL A 56 0.28 13.12 -4.51
C VAL A 56 1.12 13.22 -5.78
N GLY A 57 1.95 12.22 -6.09
CA GLY A 57 2.77 12.18 -7.30
C GLY A 57 1.93 12.19 -8.58
N TRP A 58 0.84 11.42 -8.61
CA TRP A 58 -0.08 11.37 -9.74
C TRP A 58 -0.79 12.72 -9.96
N LEU A 59 -1.31 13.32 -8.89
CA LEU A 59 -1.95 14.64 -8.94
C LEU A 59 -0.95 15.72 -9.38
N ALA A 60 0.29 15.68 -8.86
CA ALA A 60 1.34 16.62 -9.24
C ALA A 60 1.75 16.48 -10.73
N ARG A 61 1.77 15.25 -11.27
CA ARG A 61 1.98 15.02 -12.70
C ARG A 61 0.86 15.66 -13.54
N GLY A 62 -0.40 15.47 -13.13
CA GLY A 62 -1.54 16.09 -13.80
C GLY A 62 -1.51 17.63 -13.73
N ALA A 63 -1.06 18.20 -12.63
CA ALA A 63 -0.90 19.65 -12.49
C ALA A 63 0.22 20.20 -13.40
N ARG A 64 1.36 19.50 -13.51
CA ARG A 64 2.47 19.88 -14.40
C ARG A 64 2.14 19.76 -15.88
N ALA A 65 1.33 18.78 -16.28
CA ALA A 65 0.91 18.62 -17.68
C ALA A 65 -0.10 19.68 -18.17
N ARG A 66 -0.68 20.46 -17.25
CA ARG A 66 -1.62 21.56 -17.55
C ARG A 66 -0.95 22.95 -17.55
N ARG A 67 0.33 23.03 -17.23
CA ARG A 67 1.16 24.23 -17.40
C ARG A 67 2.03 24.07 -18.64
#